data_AF-A0A2H9NA46-F1
#
_entry.id   AF-A0A2H9NA46-F1
#
_cell.length_a   1.000
_cell.length_b   1.000
_cell.length_c   1.000
_cell.angle_alpha   90.00
_cell.angle_beta   90.00
_cell.angle_gamma   90.00
#
_symmetry.space_group_name_H-M   'P 1'
#
loop_
_entity.id
_entity.type
_entity.pdbx_description
1 polymer ?
#
loop_
_entity_poly.entity_id
_entity_poly.type
_entity_poly.pdbx_seq_one_letter_code
_entity_poly.pdbx_strand_id
1 'polypeptide(L)'
;MVKCPKCGVDVSTPVKTWPIPARKPLKKGEESKIAMGIFECPNCKARFRAALEVETKIEETASIKNMVERIKGIKGELMQTLKDLREKIKTLETERANLMIEIDKLKKVAESKVDALESEVTMLREEVKSLRDLLGYAEEAGK
;
A
#
# COMPACT_ATOMS: atom_id res chain seq x y z
N MET A 1 16.95 46.53 -2.98
CA MET A 1 17.49 47.56 -2.07
C MET A 1 16.81 48.87 -2.37
N VAL A 2 16.56 49.72 -1.37
CA VAL A 2 15.83 50.99 -1.54
C VAL A 2 16.65 52.16 -1.00
N LYS A 3 16.72 53.24 -1.78
CA LYS A 3 17.51 54.43 -1.47
C LYS A 3 16.81 55.32 -0.45
N CYS A 4 17.55 55.76 0.56
CA CYS A 4 17.05 56.72 1.54
C CYS A 4 16.79 58.08 0.85
N PRO A 5 15.58 58.66 0.97
CA PRO A 5 15.26 59.93 0.33
C PRO A 5 15.99 61.14 0.94
N LYS A 6 16.57 61.01 2.14
CA LYS A 6 17.30 62.11 2.81
C LYS A 6 18.80 62.14 2.51
N CYS A 7 19.45 60.98 2.40
CA CYS A 7 20.91 60.90 2.31
C CYS A 7 21.42 59.95 1.21
N GLY A 8 20.52 59.35 0.43
CA GLY A 8 20.88 58.50 -0.71
C GLY A 8 21.40 57.10 -0.38
N VAL A 9 21.65 56.78 0.90
CA VAL A 9 22.16 55.47 1.33
C VAL A 9 21.17 54.35 1.02
N ASP A 10 21.67 53.24 0.48
CA ASP A 10 20.89 52.03 0.21
C ASP A 10 20.56 51.27 1.50
N VAL A 11 19.28 50.95 1.68
CA VAL A 11 18.77 50.16 2.81
C VAL A 11 18.18 48.85 2.28
N SER A 12 18.60 47.72 2.86
CA SER A 12 18.18 46.38 2.44
C SER A 12 17.02 45.83 3.27
N THR A 13 17.04 46.03 4.59
CA THR A 13 16.07 45.42 5.51
C THR A 13 14.97 46.39 5.94
N PRO A 14 13.69 46.08 5.71
CA PRO A 14 12.58 46.84 6.26
C PRO A 14 12.40 46.54 7.75
N VAL A 15 12.01 47.56 8.52
CA VAL A 15 11.62 47.46 9.94
C VAL A 15 10.24 46.80 10.07
N LYS A 16 9.34 47.04 9.12
CA LYS A 16 8.00 46.45 9.10
C LYS A 16 7.52 46.32 7.66
N THR A 17 6.86 45.22 7.34
CA THR A 17 6.23 45.00 6.04
C THR A 17 4.75 44.70 6.21
N TRP A 18 3.94 45.10 5.23
CA TRP A 18 2.54 44.66 5.12
C TRP A 18 2.13 44.53 3.65
N PRO A 19 1.23 43.60 3.30
CA PRO A 19 0.74 43.45 1.94
C PRO A 19 -0.16 44.62 1.56
N ILE A 20 -0.06 45.10 0.31
CA ILE A 20 -1.00 46.08 -0.24
C ILE A 20 -2.10 45.33 -0.97
N PRO A 21 -3.38 45.50 -0.61
CA PRO A 21 -4.47 44.91 -1.37
C PRO A 21 -4.53 45.55 -2.77
N ALA A 22 -4.44 44.73 -3.82
CA ALA A 22 -4.55 45.20 -5.20
C ALA A 22 -5.97 45.71 -5.48
N ARG A 23 -6.09 46.92 -6.05
CA ARG A 23 -7.40 47.52 -6.41
C ARG A 23 -8.02 46.97 -7.70
N LYS A 24 -7.29 46.16 -8.48
CA LYS A 24 -7.77 45.53 -9.72
C LYS A 24 -7.34 44.07 -9.78
N PRO A 25 -8.21 43.14 -10.22
CA PRO A 25 -7.77 41.80 -10.56
C PRO A 25 -6.91 41.89 -11.84
N LEU A 26 -5.60 41.71 -11.70
CA LEU A 26 -4.75 41.40 -12.85
C LEU A 26 -5.14 40.01 -13.36
N LYS A 27 -5.04 39.83 -14.68
CA LYS A 27 -5.52 38.66 -15.40
C LYS A 27 -4.95 37.37 -14.80
N LYS A 28 -5.79 36.33 -14.86
CA LYS A 28 -5.61 34.93 -14.43
C LYS A 28 -4.13 34.49 -14.37
N GLY A 29 -3.56 34.44 -13.16
CA GLY A 29 -2.30 33.74 -12.87
C GLY A 29 -1.17 34.57 -12.28
N GLU A 30 -1.26 35.91 -12.28
CA GLU A 30 -0.16 36.77 -11.81
C GLU A 30 -0.58 37.54 -10.54
N GLU A 31 -0.29 36.96 -9.37
CA GLU A 31 -0.46 37.63 -8.07
C GLU A 31 0.78 38.47 -7.77
N SER A 32 0.90 39.67 -8.34
CA SER A 32 1.91 40.64 -7.87
C SER A 32 1.48 41.17 -6.50
N LYS A 33 1.72 40.41 -5.42
CA LYS A 33 1.52 40.86 -4.03
C LYS A 33 2.64 41.84 -3.68
N ILE A 34 2.52 43.07 -4.19
CA ILE A 34 3.37 44.18 -3.77
C ILE A 34 3.17 44.38 -2.26
N ALA A 35 4.24 44.21 -1.49
CA ALA A 35 4.25 44.58 -0.09
C ALA A 35 4.81 45.99 0.06
N MET A 36 4.36 46.73 1.06
CA MET A 36 5.01 47.99 1.45
C MET A 36 5.88 47.73 2.67
N GLY A 37 7.13 48.16 2.63
CA GLY A 37 8.05 48.15 3.75
C GLY A 37 8.24 49.56 4.33
N ILE A 38 8.32 49.69 5.66
CA ILE A 38 8.92 50.84 6.34
C ILE A 38 10.39 50.52 6.55
N PHE A 39 11.26 51.44 6.15
CA PHE A 39 12.71 51.35 6.30
C PHE A 39 13.18 52.45 7.23
N GLU A 40 14.24 52.18 7.97
CA GLU A 40 14.93 53.17 8.81
C GLU A 40 16.37 53.29 8.34
N CYS A 41 16.78 54.50 7.98
CA CYS A 41 18.11 54.72 7.45
C CYS A 41 19.17 54.66 8.56
N PRO A 42 20.23 53.85 8.44
CA PRO A 42 21.28 53.77 9.45
C PRO A 42 22.10 55.06 9.59
N ASN A 43 22.21 55.85 8.50
CA ASN A 43 23.02 57.07 8.47
C ASN A 43 22.27 58.29 9.06
N CYS A 44 21.02 58.52 8.65
CA CYS A 44 20.27 59.72 9.04
C CYS A 44 19.05 59.45 9.92
N LYS A 45 18.81 58.20 10.33
CA LYS A 45 17.66 57.73 11.14
C LYS A 45 16.28 58.09 10.56
N ALA A 46 16.21 58.49 9.30
CA ALA A 46 14.95 58.81 8.65
C ALA A 46 14.14 57.54 8.40
N ARG A 47 12.85 57.58 8.74
CA ARG A 47 11.90 56.51 8.45
C ARG A 47 11.16 56.82 7.15
N PHE A 48 11.17 55.89 6.21
CA PHE A 48 10.53 56.05 4.90
C PHE A 48 9.85 54.77 4.46
N ARG A 49 8.93 54.88 3.49
CA ARG A 49 8.18 53.74 2.95
C ARG A 49 8.65 53.43 1.53
N ALA A 50 8.80 52.16 1.20
CA ALA A 50 9.09 51.74 -0.16
C ALA A 50 8.38 50.42 -0.50
N ALA A 51 8.07 50.23 -1.78
CA ALA A 51 7.47 48.99 -2.28
C ALA A 51 8.52 47.87 -2.33
N LEU A 52 8.10 46.67 -1.98
CA LEU A 52 8.85 45.42 -2.07
C LEU A 52 8.07 44.48 -2.98
N GLU A 53 8.72 44.03 -4.04
CA GLU A 53 8.24 42.90 -4.83
C GLU A 53 8.53 41.64 -4.03
N VAL A 54 7.50 41.04 -3.45
CA VAL A 54 7.62 39.78 -2.74
C VAL A 54 7.50 38.68 -3.78
N GLU A 55 8.63 38.22 -4.30
CA GLU A 55 8.73 37.02 -5.13
C GLU A 55 8.54 35.77 -4.26
N THR A 56 7.32 35.56 -3.76
CA THR A 56 6.95 34.27 -3.18
C THR A 56 6.29 33.43 -4.27
N LYS A 57 6.75 32.18 -4.45
CA LYS A 57 6.06 31.00 -5.06
C LYS A 57 6.67 30.42 -6.35
N ILE A 58 7.94 30.01 -6.35
CA ILE A 58 8.45 29.04 -7.36
C ILE A 58 9.03 27.78 -6.71
N GLU A 59 9.71 27.88 -5.55
CA GLU A 59 10.31 26.70 -4.91
C GLU A 59 9.27 25.77 -4.22
N GLU A 60 8.29 26.33 -3.51
CA GLU A 60 7.27 25.52 -2.80
C GLU A 60 6.36 24.72 -3.76
N THR A 61 6.05 25.28 -4.93
CA THR A 61 5.21 24.61 -5.93
C THR A 61 5.94 23.47 -6.63
N ALA A 62 7.25 23.59 -6.83
CA ALA A 62 8.09 22.51 -7.34
C ALA A 62 8.18 21.32 -6.37
N SER A 63 8.27 21.59 -5.06
CA SER A 63 8.31 20.56 -4.01
C SER A 63 7.00 19.74 -3.95
N ILE A 64 5.85 20.41 -3.97
CA ILE A 64 4.54 19.73 -3.96
C ILE A 64 4.32 18.89 -5.21
N LYS A 65 4.72 19.40 -6.39
CA LYS A 65 4.58 18.66 -7.66
C LYS A 65 5.34 17.33 -7.63
N ASN A 66 6.57 17.32 -7.12
CA ASN A 66 7.36 16.10 -6.97
C ASN A 66 6.68 15.09 -6.01
N MET A 67 6.17 15.55 -4.87
CA MET A 67 5.44 14.69 -3.94
C MET A 67 4.20 14.05 -4.59
N VAL A 68 3.46 14.82 -5.40
CA VAL A 68 2.28 14.31 -6.13
C VAL A 68 2.66 13.24 -7.15
N GLU A 69 3.77 13.43 -7.88
CA GLU A 69 4.27 12.42 -8.83
C GLU A 69 4.68 11.13 -8.13
N ARG A 70 5.36 11.22 -6.98
CA ARG A 70 5.72 10.06 -6.15
C ARG A 70 4.48 9.31 -5.65
N ILE A 71 3.46 10.02 -5.17
CA ILE A 71 2.20 9.42 -4.72
C ILE A 71 1.50 8.69 -5.87
N LYS A 72 1.50 9.27 -7.08
CA LYS A 72 0.95 8.60 -8.27
C LYS A 72 1.69 7.31 -8.62
N GLY A 73 3.02 7.31 -8.53
CA GLY A 73 3.85 6.11 -8.72
C GLY A 73 3.49 5.01 -7.72
N ILE A 74 3.50 5.33 -6.43
CA ILE A 74 3.14 4.40 -5.34
C ILE A 74 1.72 3.83 -5.56
N LYS A 75 0.76 4.68 -5.93
CA LYS A 75 -0.61 4.24 -6.24
C LYS A 75 -0.63 3.24 -7.40
N GLY A 76 0.16 3.46 -8.44
CA GLY A 76 0.29 2.56 -9.58
C GLY A 76 0.86 1.19 -9.18
N GLU A 77 1.97 1.18 -8.45
CA GLU A 77 2.62 -0.04 -7.95
C GLU A 77 1.70 -0.86 -7.04
N LEU A 78 0.98 -0.18 -6.14
CA LEU A 78 -0.01 -0.83 -5.27
C LEU A 78 -1.16 -1.44 -6.07
N MET A 79 -1.66 -0.75 -7.10
CA MET A 79 -2.72 -1.30 -7.95
C MET A 79 -2.24 -2.53 -8.73
N GLN A 80 -1.00 -2.54 -9.22
CA GLN A 80 -0.43 -3.70 -9.89
C GLN A 80 -0.25 -4.87 -8.91
N THR A 81 0.34 -4.63 -7.74
CA THR A 81 0.52 -5.65 -6.71
C THR A 81 -0.83 -6.25 -6.27
N LEU A 82 -1.86 -5.43 -6.11
CA LEU A 82 -3.20 -5.88 -5.76
C LEU A 82 -3.81 -6.77 -6.86
N LYS A 83 -3.57 -6.43 -8.14
CA LYS A 83 -4.01 -7.25 -9.27
C LYS A 83 -3.31 -8.61 -9.25
N ASP A 84 -1.99 -8.63 -9.10
CA ASP A 84 -1.19 -9.86 -9.08
C ASP A 84 -1.59 -10.77 -7.92
N LEU A 85 -1.84 -10.19 -6.74
CA LEU A 85 -2.32 -10.95 -5.57
C LEU A 85 -3.70 -11.55 -5.80
N ARG A 86 -4.63 -10.81 -6.42
CA ARG A 86 -5.96 -11.35 -6.77
C ARG A 86 -5.87 -12.50 -7.75
N GLU A 87 -5.00 -12.41 -8.75
CA GLU A 87 -4.77 -13.49 -9.70
C GLU A 87 -4.18 -14.72 -9.01
N LYS A 88 -3.18 -14.56 -8.13
CA LYS A 88 -2.63 -15.66 -7.33
C LYS A 88 -3.67 -16.32 -6.42
N ILE A 89 -4.51 -15.53 -5.76
CA ILE A 89 -5.60 -16.05 -4.92
C ILE A 89 -6.54 -16.91 -5.77
N LYS A 90 -6.94 -16.43 -6.95
CA LYS A 90 -7.81 -17.19 -7.86
C LYS A 90 -7.18 -18.52 -8.28
N THR A 91 -5.89 -18.53 -8.60
CA THR A 91 -5.18 -19.77 -8.94
C THR A 91 -5.16 -20.74 -7.75
N LEU A 92 -4.79 -20.27 -6.56
CA LEU A 92 -4.77 -21.10 -5.34
C LEU A 92 -6.15 -21.65 -4.97
N GLU A 93 -7.22 -20.88 -5.18
CA GLU A 93 -8.58 -21.35 -4.96
C GLU A 93 -8.95 -22.51 -5.91
N THR A 94 -8.54 -22.44 -7.18
CA THR A 94 -8.74 -23.54 -8.13
C THR A 94 -7.91 -24.78 -7.80
N GLU A 95 -6.64 -24.60 -7.42
CA GLU A 95 -5.77 -25.69 -7.01
C GLU A 95 -6.32 -26.40 -5.76
N ARG A 96 -6.77 -25.64 -4.77
CA ARG A 96 -7.41 -26.18 -3.56
C ARG A 96 -8.65 -27.02 -3.90
N ALA A 97 -9.51 -26.55 -4.80
CA ALA A 97 -10.70 -27.28 -5.21
C ALA A 97 -10.34 -28.61 -5.90
N ASN A 98 -9.33 -28.59 -6.77
CA ASN A 98 -8.85 -29.79 -7.47
C ASN A 98 -8.24 -30.81 -6.50
N LEU A 99 -7.38 -30.37 -5.58
CA LEU A 99 -6.78 -31.24 -4.56
C LEU A 99 -7.83 -31.87 -3.65
N MET A 100 -8.89 -31.14 -3.31
CA MET A 100 -9.99 -31.71 -2.53
C MET A 100 -10.73 -32.82 -3.28
N ILE A 101 -10.94 -32.66 -4.60
CA ILE A 101 -11.52 -33.73 -5.42
C ILE A 101 -10.60 -34.97 -5.44
N GLU A 102 -9.30 -34.77 -5.55
CA GLU A 102 -8.32 -35.87 -5.56
C GLU A 102 -8.28 -36.63 -4.23
N ILE A 103 -8.29 -35.90 -3.11
CA ILE A 103 -8.37 -36.49 -1.76
C ILE A 103 -9.63 -37.34 -1.61
N ASP A 104 -10.80 -36.85 -2.03
CA ASP A 104 -12.06 -37.61 -1.94
C ASP A 104 -12.01 -38.89 -2.78
N LYS A 105 -11.44 -38.83 -3.99
CA LYS A 105 -11.25 -40.01 -4.84
C LYS A 105 -10.33 -41.03 -4.19
N LEU A 106 -9.17 -40.60 -3.68
CA LEU A 106 -8.23 -41.49 -3.01
C LEU A 106 -8.84 -42.12 -1.76
N LYS A 107 -9.64 -41.36 -1.01
CA LYS A 107 -10.36 -41.86 0.16
C LYS A 107 -11.35 -42.96 -0.22
N LYS A 108 -12.17 -42.75 -1.24
CA LYS A 108 -13.12 -43.76 -1.74
C LYS A 108 -12.42 -45.04 -2.20
N VAL A 109 -11.29 -44.90 -2.90
CA VAL A 109 -10.49 -46.06 -3.32
C VAL A 109 -9.94 -46.80 -2.10
N ALA A 110 -9.43 -46.09 -1.10
CA ALA A 110 -8.94 -46.72 0.13
C ALA A 110 -10.06 -47.44 0.90
N GLU A 111 -11.21 -46.79 1.09
CA GLU A 111 -12.40 -47.37 1.73
C GLU A 111 -12.83 -48.66 1.01
N SER A 112 -13.00 -48.63 -0.31
CA SER A 112 -13.39 -49.83 -1.08
C SER A 112 -12.37 -50.98 -0.99
N LYS A 113 -11.08 -50.67 -0.86
CA LYS A 113 -10.03 -51.68 -0.67
C LYS A 113 -10.09 -52.29 0.73
N VAL A 114 -10.38 -51.49 1.74
CA VAL A 114 -10.57 -51.99 3.11
C VAL A 114 -11.77 -52.93 3.15
N ASP A 115 -12.90 -52.52 2.59
CA ASP A 115 -14.12 -53.36 2.53
C ASP A 115 -13.84 -54.71 1.84
N ALA A 116 -13.12 -54.68 0.69
CA ALA A 116 -12.76 -55.89 -0.03
C ALA A 116 -11.86 -56.82 0.80
N LEU A 117 -10.80 -56.28 1.41
CA LEU A 117 -9.90 -57.06 2.25
C LEU A 117 -10.58 -57.61 3.52
N GLU A 118 -11.47 -56.83 4.15
CA GLU A 118 -12.24 -57.30 5.31
C GLU A 118 -13.15 -58.47 4.93
N SER A 119 -13.77 -58.43 3.74
CA SER A 119 -14.58 -59.53 3.23
C SER A 119 -13.74 -60.79 2.96
N GLU A 120 -12.56 -60.64 2.34
CA GLU A 120 -11.62 -61.75 2.10
C GLU A 120 -11.14 -62.37 3.41
N VAL A 121 -10.75 -61.55 4.39
CA VAL A 121 -10.33 -62.03 5.72
C VAL A 121 -11.46 -62.79 6.41
N THR A 122 -12.70 -62.33 6.27
CA THR A 122 -13.88 -63.01 6.84
C THR A 122 -14.08 -64.38 6.20
N MET A 123 -14.06 -64.46 4.86
CA MET A 123 -14.17 -65.74 4.14
C MET A 123 -13.03 -66.70 4.52
N LEU A 124 -11.79 -66.23 4.55
CA LEU A 124 -10.65 -67.06 4.95
C LEU A 124 -10.76 -67.56 6.39
N ARG A 125 -11.26 -66.75 7.32
CA ARG A 125 -11.53 -67.19 8.71
C ARG A 125 -12.58 -68.29 8.77
N GLU A 126 -13.63 -68.19 7.95
CA GLU A 126 -14.68 -69.23 7.85
C GLU A 126 -14.17 -70.52 7.22
N GLU A 127 -13.35 -70.43 6.17
CA GLU A 127 -12.69 -71.59 5.55
C GLU A 127 -11.74 -72.27 6.52
N VAL A 128 -10.90 -71.52 7.24
CA VAL A 128 -10.00 -72.06 8.27
C VAL A 128 -10.79 -72.78 9.36
N LYS A 129 -11.92 -72.22 9.80
CA LYS A 129 -12.81 -72.86 10.78
C LYS A 129 -13.40 -74.16 10.22
N SER A 130 -13.91 -74.14 9.00
CA SER A 130 -14.51 -75.31 8.35
C SER A 130 -13.50 -76.45 8.16
N LEU A 131 -12.26 -76.13 7.76
CA LEU A 131 -11.18 -77.09 7.62
C LEU A 131 -10.75 -77.68 8.97
N ARG A 132 -10.71 -76.85 10.03
CA ARG A 132 -10.42 -77.30 11.39
C ARG A 132 -11.45 -78.31 11.88
N ASP A 133 -12.73 -78.01 11.68
CA ASP A 133 -13.85 -78.88 12.06
C ASP A 133 -13.79 -80.22 11.32
N LEU A 134 -13.49 -80.19 10.01
CA LEU A 134 -13.29 -81.39 9.18
C LEU A 134 -12.15 -82.29 9.64
N LEU A 135 -11.04 -81.69 10.11
CA LEU A 135 -9.86 -82.42 10.57
C LEU A 135 -9.97 -82.88 12.05
N GLY A 136 -11.05 -82.54 12.75
CA GLY A 136 -11.29 -82.97 14.13
C GLY A 136 -10.37 -82.31 15.17
N TYR A 137 -9.74 -81.19 14.82
CA TYR A 137 -8.98 -80.38 15.79
C TYR A 137 -9.98 -79.59 16.65
N ALA A 138 -10.48 -80.20 17.73
CA ALA A 138 -11.21 -79.50 18.77
C ALA A 138 -10.32 -78.38 19.34
N GLU A 139 -10.90 -77.21 19.59
CA GLU A 139 -10.20 -76.05 20.14
C GLU A 139 -9.40 -76.45 21.40
N GLU A 140 -8.08 -76.62 21.27
CA GLU A 140 -7.19 -76.35 22.38
C GLU A 140 -7.24 -74.83 22.59
N ALA A 141 -8.26 -74.41 23.34
CA ALA A 141 -8.35 -73.08 23.92
C ALA A 141 -7.16 -72.94 24.88
N GLY A 142 -6.03 -72.51 24.34
CA GLY A 142 -4.85 -72.10 25.11
C GLY A 142 -5.21 -70.92 25.99
N LYS A 143 -5.02 -71.11 27.30
CA LYS A 143 -5.01 -70.08 28.35
C LYS A 143 -4.01 -68.96 28.05
#